data_AF-A0A352PSM9-F1
#
_entry.id   AF-A0A352PSM9-F1
#
_cell.length_a   1.000
_cell.length_b   1.000
_cell.length_c   1.000
_cell.angle_alpha   90.00
_cell.angle_beta   90.00
_cell.angle_gamma   90.00
#
_symmetry.space_group_name_H-M   'P 1'
#
loop_
_entity.id
_entity.type
_entity.pdbx_description
1 polymer ?
#
loop_
_entity_poly.entity_id
_entity_poly.type
_entity_poly.pdbx_seq_one_letter_code
_entity_poly.pdbx_strand_id
1 'polypeptide(L)' 'QVLIAGGMGMRPLMGFQQVGITVLHGGRAQTVGEAVNGLLDGVLQQFTTEFTCGGGAQQMGRF' A
#
# COMPACT_ATOMS: atom_id res chain seq x y z
N GLN A 1 13.58 3.84 -5.18
CA GLN A 1 12.99 4.53 -4.01
C GLN A 1 11.85 3.67 -3.49
N VAL A 2 11.60 3.65 -2.17
CA VAL A 2 10.60 2.77 -1.54
C VAL A 2 9.60 3.60 -0.73
N LEU A 3 8.32 3.24 -0.80
CA LEU A 3 7.24 3.75 0.05
C LEU A 3 6.62 2.59 0.82
N ILE A 4 6.53 2.69 2.15
CA ILE A 4 5.80 1.72 2.99
C ILE A 4 4.46 2.36 3.36
N ALA A 5 3.35 1.66 3.11
CA ALA A 5 2.01 2.16 3.39
C ALA A 5 1.12 1.08 4.02
N GLY A 6 0.22 1.48 4.93
CA GLY A 6 -0.84 0.61 5.47
C GLY A 6 -2.10 0.58 4.61
N GLY A 7 -2.29 1.58 3.74
CA GLY A 7 -3.44 1.70 2.85
C GLY A 7 -3.34 2.99 2.03
N MET A 8 -3.86 3.01 0.81
CA MET A 8 -3.95 4.22 -0.03
C MET A 8 -4.99 4.08 -1.13
N GLY A 9 -5.38 5.16 -1.79
CA GLY A 9 -6.24 5.05 -2.98
C GLY A 9 -5.50 4.51 -4.22
N MET A 10 -6.26 4.04 -5.21
CA MET A 10 -5.73 3.61 -6.52
C MET A 10 -4.96 4.71 -7.26
N ARG A 11 -5.43 5.97 -7.18
CA ARG A 11 -4.78 7.11 -7.86
C ARG A 11 -3.35 7.35 -7.35
N PRO A 12 -3.10 7.45 -6.03
CA PRO A 12 -1.73 7.46 -5.49
C PRO A 12 -0.89 6.25 -5.92
N LEU A 13 -1.43 5.03 -5.81
CA LEU A 13 -0.68 3.79 -6.13
C LEU A 13 -0.15 3.82 -7.57
N MET A 14 -1.02 4.15 -8.53
CA MET A 14 -0.63 4.24 -9.94
C MET A 14 0.45 5.31 -10.16
N GLY A 15 0.30 6.49 -9.55
CA GLY A 15 1.28 7.57 -9.70
C GLY A 15 2.69 7.17 -9.22
N PHE A 16 2.78 6.48 -8.07
CA PHE A 16 4.06 6.01 -7.54
C PHE A 16 4.70 4.93 -8.43
N GLN A 17 3.90 3.97 -8.90
CA GLN A 17 4.38 2.90 -9.78
C GLN A 17 4.85 3.46 -11.13
N GLN A 18 4.14 4.44 -11.71
CA GLN A 18 4.51 5.07 -12.98
C GLN A 18 5.89 5.74 -12.93
N VAL A 19 6.31 6.26 -11.78
CA VAL A 19 7.64 6.88 -11.59
C VAL A 19 8.68 5.92 -11.02
N GLY A 20 8.37 4.63 -10.91
CA GLY A 20 9.32 3.60 -10.45
C GLY A 20 9.56 3.58 -8.94
N ILE A 21 8.59 4.04 -8.13
CA ILE A 21 8.63 3.86 -6.68
C ILE A 21 8.05 2.47 -6.33
N THR A 22 8.86 1.66 -5.64
CA THR A 22 8.41 0.39 -5.07
C THR A 22 7.53 0.68 -3.87
N VAL A 23 6.27 0.25 -3.92
CA VAL A 23 5.34 0.42 -2.80
C VAL A 23 5.24 -0.90 -2.04
N LEU A 24 5.44 -0.90 -0.73
CA LEU A 24 5.35 -2.09 0.13
C LEU A 24 4.23 -1.92 1.16
N HIS A 25 3.55 -3.02 1.49
CA HIS A 25 2.52 -3.02 2.52
C HIS A 25 3.18 -3.16 3.90
N GLY A 26 2.89 -2.21 4.81
CA GLY A 26 3.44 -2.17 6.16
C GLY A 26 2.98 -3.32 7.06
N GLY A 27 1.99 -4.11 6.62
CA GLY A 27 1.53 -5.30 7.32
C GLY A 27 1.00 -4.98 8.71
N ARG A 28 1.58 -5.60 9.73
CA ARG A 28 1.20 -5.42 11.15
C ARG A 28 2.10 -4.44 11.91
N ALA A 29 3.03 -3.77 11.25
CA ALA A 29 3.92 -2.82 11.91
C ALA A 29 3.12 -1.72 12.62
N GLN A 30 3.33 -1.58 13.93
CA GLN A 30 2.69 -0.56 14.77
C GLN A 30 3.55 0.70 14.89
N THR A 31 4.84 0.60 14.57
CA THR A 31 5.79 1.69 14.65
C THR A 31 6.58 1.83 13.35
N VAL A 32 7.16 3.01 13.15
CA VAL A 32 8.07 3.25 12.02
C VAL A 32 9.28 2.32 12.08
N GLY A 33 9.82 2.07 13.29
CA GLY A 33 10.95 1.17 13.48
C GLY A 33 10.64 -0.26 13.04
N GLU A 34 9.46 -0.79 13.37
CA GLU A 34 9.02 -2.11 12.90
C GLU A 34 8.89 -2.18 11.38
N ALA A 35 8.33 -1.15 10.76
CA ALA A 35 8.19 -1.10 9.30
C ALA A 35 9.57 -1.05 8.61
N VAL A 36 10.51 -0.26 9.14
CA VAL A 36 11.88 -0.17 8.60
C VAL A 36 12.63 -1.49 8.80
N ASN A 37 12.52 -2.14 9.95
CA ASN A 37 13.13 -3.45 10.18
C ASN A 37 12.58 -4.49 9.21
N GLY A 38 11.25 -4.54 9.01
CA GLY A 38 10.66 -5.45 8.03
C GLY A 38 11.13 -5.21 6.60
N LEU A 39 11.40 -3.96 6.23
CA LEU A 39 12.02 -3.62 4.93
C LEU A 39 13.44 -4.17 4.84
N LEU A 40 14.26 -3.95 5.87
CA LEU A 40 15.65 -4.43 5.92
C LEU A 40 15.73 -5.96 5.89
N ASP A 41 14.81 -6.64 6.55
CA ASP A 41 14.70 -8.10 6.58
C ASP A 41 14.13 -8.68 5.28
N GLY A 42 13.61 -7.85 4.37
CA GLY A 42 13.03 -8.28 3.10
C GLY A 42 11.69 -9.02 3.24
N VAL A 43 10.99 -8.83 4.36
CA VAL A 43 9.75 -9.57 4.68
C VAL A 43 8.46 -8.81 4.33
N LEU A 44 8.56 -7.53 3.97
CA LEU A 44 7.38 -6.76 3.55
C LEU A 44 6.89 -7.20 2.18
N GLN A 45 5.57 -7.30 2.05
CA GLN A 45 4.93 -7.68 0.79
C GLN A 45 4.81 -6.49 -0.16
N GLN A 46 4.85 -6.77 -1.45
CA GLN A 46 4.53 -5.79 -2.49
C GLN A 46 3.11 -5.26 -2.26
N PHE A 47 2.95 -3.94 -2.32
CA PHE A 47 1.63 -3.31 -2.25
C PHE A 47 0.89 -3.52 -3.57
N THR A 48 -0.35 -3.95 -3.45
CA THR A 48 -1.25 -4.38 -4.52
C THR A 48 -2.63 -3.75 -4.34
N THR A 49 -3.54 -3.98 -5.30
CA THR A 49 -4.85 -3.32 -5.36
C THR A 49 -5.76 -3.66 -4.17
N GLU A 50 -5.59 -4.83 -3.54
CA GLU A 50 -6.35 -5.29 -2.37
C GLU A 50 -6.07 -4.46 -1.11
N PHE A 51 -4.93 -3.77 -1.03
CA PHE A 51 -4.62 -2.85 0.06
C PHE A 51 -5.12 -1.43 -0.22
N THR A 52 -5.85 -1.21 -1.33
CA THR A 52 -6.36 0.11 -1.65
C THR A 52 -7.66 0.43 -0.92
N CYS A 53 -7.74 1.64 -0.36
CA CYS A 53 -8.96 2.14 0.23
C CYS A 53 -9.94 2.46 -0.91
N GLY A 54 -11.09 1.77 -0.94
CA GLY A 54 -12.09 1.85 -1.98
C GLY A 54 -12.63 3.27 -2.19
N GLY A 55 -12.01 4.00 -3.12
CA GLY A 55 -12.49 5.29 -3.63
C GLY A 55 -13.23 5.14 -4.97
N GLY A 56 -13.88 4.01 -5.23
CA GLY A 56 -14.67 3.79 -6.46
C GLY A 56 -15.51 2.52 -6.36
N ALA A 57 -16.82 2.69 -6.27
CA ALA A 57 -17.87 1.67 -6.19
C ALA A 57 -17.99 0.92 -4.84
N GLN A 58 -18.36 1.65 -3.79
CA GLN A 58 -19.47 1.15 -2.97
C GLN A 58 -20.69 1.05 -3.90
N GLN A 59 -21.00 -0.17 -4.33
CA GLN A 59 -22.33 -0.69 -4.63
C GLN A 59 -23.42 0.34 -5.01
N MET A 60 -23.35 0.86 -6.24
CA MET A 60 -24.55 1.37 -6.92
C MET A 60 -25.36 0.16 -7.40
N GLY A 61 -26.32 -0.30 -6.59
CA GLY A 61 -27.32 -1.27 -7.01
C GLY A 61 -27.75 -2.23 -5.92
N ARG A 62 -28.89 -1.90 -5.28
CA ARG A 62 -30.05 -2.76 -4.93
C ARG A 62 -30.72 -2.28 -3.65
N PHE A 63 -31.53 -1.23 -3.75
CA PHE A 63 -32.92 -1.14 -3.25
C PHE A 63 -33.63 -0.04 -4.04
#